data_AF-A0A918UP24-F1
#
_entry.id   AF-A0A918UP24-F1
#
_cell.length_a   1.000
_cell.length_b   1.000
_cell.length_c   1.000
_cell.angle_alpha   90.00
_cell.angle_beta   90.00
_cell.angle_gamma   90.00
#
_symmetry.space_group_name_H-M   'P 1'
#
loop_
_entity.id
_entity.type
_entity.pdbx_description
1 polymer ?
#
loop_
_entity_poly.entity_id
_entity_poly.type
_entity_poly.pdbx_seq_one_letter_code
_entity_poly.pdbx_strand_id
1 'polypeptide(L)'
;MSAKLTRRAYCRCAVVENFDYDQAADRLGCKRSWLEANIADLPHQKRGQAVAFCDCELALIQAMTTVIPVAVLALLGADQASQDEAMPEPEAVPAIARISPSQGRGRTRTAF
;
A
#
# COMPACT_ATOMS: atom_id res chain seq x y z
N MET A 1 13.01 13.83 -15.93
CA MET A 1 13.51 12.87 -14.90
C MET A 1 12.37 12.57 -13.95
N SER A 2 11.61 11.51 -14.19
CA SER A 2 10.50 11.11 -13.30
C SER A 2 11.07 10.48 -12.04
N ALA A 3 11.00 11.19 -10.92
CA ALA A 3 11.26 10.61 -9.62
C ALA A 3 10.27 9.45 -9.42
N LYS A 4 10.75 8.21 -9.48
CA LYS A 4 10.00 7.05 -8.96
C LYS A 4 9.83 7.30 -7.47
N LEU A 5 8.68 7.84 -7.09
CA LEU A 5 8.21 7.82 -5.71
C LEU A 5 8.18 6.35 -5.32
N THR A 6 9.18 5.91 -4.55
CA THR A 6 9.16 4.64 -3.87
C THR A 6 7.88 4.63 -3.06
N ARG A 7 6.80 4.02 -3.59
CA ARG A 7 5.56 3.83 -2.83
C ARG A 7 6.01 3.12 -1.57
N ARG A 8 5.88 3.79 -0.43
CA ARG A 8 6.14 3.18 0.88
C ARG A 8 5.35 1.87 0.90
N ALA A 9 5.91 0.80 1.45
CA ALA A 9 5.36 -0.56 1.35
C ALA A 9 3.86 -0.65 1.74
N TYR A 10 3.37 0.29 2.54
CA TYR A 10 1.98 0.40 2.99
C TYR A 10 1.06 1.25 2.11
N CYS A 11 1.58 2.11 1.23
CA CYS A 11 0.77 3.05 0.47
C CYS A 11 0.12 2.35 -0.75
N ARG A 12 -1.21 2.24 -0.72
CA ARG A 12 -2.04 1.58 -1.73
C ARG A 12 -2.91 2.54 -2.54
N CYS A 13 -2.75 3.86 -2.36
CA CYS A 13 -3.49 4.88 -3.11
C CYS A 13 -3.36 4.69 -4.64
N ALA A 14 -4.48 4.61 -5.36
CA ALA A 14 -4.49 4.61 -6.82
C ALA A 14 -4.04 5.98 -7.37
N VAL A 15 -4.56 7.05 -6.78
CA VAL A 15 -4.16 8.44 -6.98
C VAL A 15 -3.70 8.99 -5.62
N VAL A 16 -2.52 9.62 -5.58
CA VAL A 16 -1.96 10.13 -4.32
C VAL A 16 -2.37 11.59 -4.15
N GLU A 17 -3.42 11.82 -3.38
CA GLU A 17 -3.74 13.13 -2.83
C GLU A 17 -2.87 13.41 -1.59
N ASN A 18 -2.48 14.67 -1.42
CA ASN A 18 -1.60 15.09 -0.33
C ASN A 18 -2.33 16.17 0.47
N PHE A 19 -2.50 15.90 1.75
CA PHE A 19 -3.17 16.75 2.71
C PHE A 19 -2.14 17.47 3.57
N ASP A 20 -2.32 18.78 3.77
CA ASP A 20 -1.56 19.53 4.76
C ASP A 20 -2.07 19.23 6.19
N TYR A 21 -1.54 19.93 7.19
CA TYR A 21 -1.92 19.75 8.58
C TYR A 21 -3.40 20.06 8.86
N ASP A 22 -3.96 21.09 8.22
CA ASP A 22 -5.34 21.49 8.46
C ASP A 22 -6.29 20.44 7.87
N GLN A 23 -6.05 20.05 6.61
CA GLN A 23 -6.82 19.02 5.94
C GLN A 23 -6.70 17.66 6.62
N ALA A 24 -5.52 17.29 7.10
CA ALA A 24 -5.31 16.05 7.84
C ALA A 24 -6.03 16.08 9.20
N ALA A 25 -5.97 17.20 9.92
CA ALA A 25 -6.66 17.37 11.19
C ALA A 25 -8.19 17.25 11.03
N ASP A 26 -8.75 17.90 10.01
CA ASP A 26 -10.16 17.83 9.68
C ASP A 26 -10.60 16.40 9.34
N ARG A 27 -9.81 15.67 8.54
CA ARG A 27 -10.10 14.28 8.17
C ARG A 27 -9.99 13.30 9.34
N LEU A 28 -9.04 13.52 10.25
CA LEU A 28 -8.86 12.70 11.45
C LEU A 28 -9.79 13.11 12.60
N GLY A 29 -10.47 14.25 12.51
CA GLY A 29 -11.28 14.81 13.58
C GLY A 29 -10.45 15.18 14.82
N CYS A 30 -9.18 15.59 14.63
CA CYS A 30 -8.26 15.93 15.72
C CYS A 30 -7.79 17.39 15.64
N LYS A 31 -7.02 17.83 16.64
CA LYS A 31 -6.45 19.19 16.64
C LYS A 31 -5.19 19.22 15.77
N ARG A 32 -5.05 20.24 14.92
CA ARG A 32 -3.83 20.51 14.14
C ARG A 32 -2.55 20.50 15.00
N SER A 33 -2.60 21.13 16.18
CA SER A 33 -1.46 21.19 17.11
C SER A 33 -1.01 19.82 17.63
N TRP A 34 -1.92 18.85 17.70
CA TRP A 34 -1.57 17.47 18.07
C TRP A 34 -0.75 16.80 16.95
N LEU A 35 -1.12 17.01 15.68
CA LEU A 35 -0.34 16.49 14.56
C LEU A 35 1.06 17.10 14.50
N GLU A 36 1.18 18.42 14.71
CA GLU A 36 2.47 19.11 14.74
C GLU A 36 3.36 18.61 15.87
N ALA A 37 2.79 18.41 17.07
CA ALA A 37 3.54 17.93 18.23
C ALA A 37 4.02 16.48 18.10
N ASN A 38 3.28 15.63 17.36
CA ASN A 38 3.58 14.20 17.22
C ASN A 38 4.22 13.85 15.87
N ILE A 39 4.55 14.83 15.02
CA ILE A 39 4.95 14.56 13.62
C ILE A 39 6.17 13.65 13.50
N ALA A 40 7.07 13.67 14.49
CA ALA A 40 8.25 12.80 14.52
C ALA A 40 7.90 11.31 14.54
N ASP A 41 6.76 10.95 15.13
CA ASP A 41 6.32 9.57 15.35
C ASP A 41 5.21 9.14 14.37
N LEU A 42 4.64 10.07 13.61
CA LEU A 42 3.54 9.79 12.68
C LEU A 42 4.05 9.52 11.25
N PRO A 43 3.40 8.61 10.50
CA PRO A 43 3.69 8.43 9.09
C PRO A 43 3.32 9.69 8.30
N HIS A 44 4.33 10.33 7.71
CA HIS A 44 4.14 11.56 6.93
C HIS A 44 5.13 11.66 5.77
N GLN A 45 4.80 12.43 4.74
CA GLN A 45 5.71 12.79 3.67
C GLN A 45 6.34 14.14 3.94
N LYS A 46 7.67 14.22 3.81
CA LYS A 46 8.40 15.48 3.88
C LYS A 46 8.69 15.99 2.48
N ARG A 47 8.16 17.15 2.12
CA ARG A 47 8.36 17.83 0.83
C ARG A 47 9.08 19.16 1.08
N GLY A 48 10.40 19.09 1.20
CA GLY A 48 11.21 20.22 1.64
C GLY A 48 10.91 20.59 3.09
N GLN A 49 10.34 21.78 3.31
CA GLN A 49 9.87 22.23 4.61
C GLN A 49 8.40 21.88 4.89
N ALA A 50 7.63 21.54 3.85
CA ALA A 50 6.24 21.17 4.00
C ALA A 50 6.09 19.71 4.42
N VAL A 51 5.10 19.47 5.26
CA VAL A 51 4.64 18.14 5.65
C VAL A 51 3.33 17.86 4.94
N ALA A 52 3.17 16.65 4.43
CA ALA A 52 1.95 16.20 3.79
C ALA A 52 1.59 14.76 4.20
N PHE A 53 0.31 14.44 4.13
CA PHE A 53 -0.24 13.13 4.43
C PHE A 53 -1.05 12.63 3.24
N CYS A 54 -0.97 11.34 2.91
CA CYS A 54 -1.96 10.71 2.02
C CYS A 54 -3.00 9.92 2.81
N ASP A 55 -4.07 9.46 2.16
CA ASP A 55 -5.14 8.70 2.82
C ASP A 55 -4.64 7.44 3.54
N CYS A 56 -3.68 6.72 2.96
CA CYS A 56 -3.10 5.55 3.62
C CYS A 56 -2.35 5.93 4.90
N GLU A 57 -1.70 7.10 4.95
CA GLU A 57 -1.02 7.59 6.14
C GLU A 57 -2.04 8.00 7.21
N LEU A 58 -3.12 8.68 6.83
CA LEU A 58 -4.21 9.01 7.75
C LEU A 58 -4.85 7.75 8.35
N ALA A 59 -5.10 6.72 7.53
CA ALA A 59 -5.64 5.44 8.01
C ALA A 59 -4.69 4.75 9.01
N LEU A 60 -3.37 4.83 8.79
CA LEU A 60 -2.39 4.30 9.74
C LEU A 60 -2.38 5.10 11.05
N ILE A 61 -2.42 6.44 10.97
CA ILE A 61 -2.51 7.29 12.17
C ILE A 61 -3.76 6.95 12.98
N GLN A 62 -4.90 6.77 12.30
CA GLN A 62 -6.14 6.35 12.93
C GLN A 62 -5.98 4.99 13.60
N ALA A 63 -5.39 4.00 12.93
CA ALA A 63 -5.15 2.68 13.52
C ALA A 63 -4.22 2.73 14.75
N MET A 64 -3.16 3.55 14.71
CA MET A 64 -2.22 3.73 15.82
C MET A 64 -2.87 4.38 17.06
N THR A 65 -3.91 5.19 16.85
CA THR A 65 -4.57 5.96 17.91
C THR A 65 -5.91 5.38 18.35
N THR A 66 -6.40 4.35 17.65
CA THR A 66 -7.66 3.69 17.98
C THR A 66 -7.50 2.83 19.23
N VAL A 67 -8.27 3.15 20.27
CA VAL A 67 -8.40 2.32 21.47
C VAL A 67 -9.64 1.47 21.33
N ILE A 68 -9.47 0.15 21.22
CA ILE A 68 -10.59 -0.81 21.16
C ILE A 68 -10.84 -1.36 22.56
N PRO A 69 -12.01 -1.14 23.17
CA PRO A 69 -12.35 -1.72 24.46
C PRO A 69 -12.30 -3.26 24.42
N VAL A 70 -11.87 -3.87 25.52
CA VAL A 70 -11.72 -5.34 25.61
C VAL A 70 -13.01 -6.09 25.28
N ALA A 71 -14.16 -5.57 25.69
CA ALA A 71 -15.46 -6.17 25.36
C ALA A 71 -15.73 -6.21 23.85
N VAL A 72 -15.27 -5.19 23.10
CA VAL A 72 -15.41 -5.15 21.64
C VAL A 72 -14.39 -6.07 20.98
N LEU A 73 -13.16 -6.16 21.51
CA LEU A 73 -12.16 -7.13 21.05
C LEU A 73 -12.66 -8.58 21.16
N ALA A 74 -13.39 -8.91 22.23
CA ALA A 74 -13.98 -10.25 22.40
C ALA A 74 -15.01 -10.59 21.31
N LEU A 75 -15.78 -9.60 20.84
CA LEU A 75 -16.72 -9.77 19.73
C LEU A 75 -16.00 -9.93 18.39
N LEU A 76 -14.96 -9.11 18.14
CA LEU A 76 -14.17 -9.18 16.91
C LEU A 76 -13.36 -10.48 16.79
N GLY A 77 -12.84 -10.99 17.91
CA GLY A 77 -12.08 -12.24 17.96
C GLY A 77 -12.94 -13.50 17.81
N ALA A 78 -14.23 -13.44 18.16
CA ALA A 78 -15.15 -14.56 17.98
C ALA A 78 -15.42 -14.90 16.50
N ASP A 79 -15.30 -13.91 15.60
CA ASP A 79 -15.45 -14.11 14.15
C ASP A 79 -14.16 -14.61 13.46
N GLN A 80 -12.98 -14.39 14.04
CA GLN A 80 -11.70 -14.81 13.41
C GLN A 80 -11.39 -16.30 13.55
N ALA A 81 -11.99 -16.99 14.53
CA ALA A 81 -11.83 -18.44 14.70
C ALA A 81 -12.44 -19.27 13.54
N SER A 82 -13.16 -18.64 12.61
CA SER A 82 -13.79 -19.31 11.47
C SER A 82 -13.06 -19.10 10.13
N GLN A 83 -11.89 -18.46 10.11
CA GLN A 83 -11.15 -18.16 8.87
C GLN A 83 -9.75 -18.81 8.77
N ASP A 84 -9.30 -19.54 9.80
CA ASP A 84 -8.01 -20.25 9.79
C ASP A 84 -8.09 -21.73 9.38
N GLU A 85 -9.27 -22.23 8.96
CA GLU A 85 -9.37 -23.54 8.30
C GLU A 85 -9.66 -23.38 6.80
N ALA A 86 -8.75 -23.95 6.00
CA ALA A 86 -8.77 -24.14 4.54
C ALA A 86 -8.25 -23.00 3.66
N MET A 87 -6.91 -22.91 3.55
CA MET A 87 -6.27 -22.62 2.27
C MET A 87 -5.50 -23.87 1.83
N PRO A 88 -5.97 -24.64 0.82
CA PRO A 88 -5.12 -25.64 0.18
C PRO A 88 -3.97 -24.93 -0.54
N GLU A 89 -2.78 -25.47 -0.31
CA GLU A 89 -1.53 -25.13 -0.97
C GLU A 89 -1.75 -25.01 -2.49
N PRO A 90 -1.53 -23.84 -3.13
CA PRO A 90 -1.65 -23.76 -4.58
C PRO A 90 -0.49 -24.53 -5.22
N GLU A 91 -0.83 -25.69 -5.79
CA GLU A 91 0.04 -26.44 -6.70
C GLU A 91 0.68 -25.48 -7.71
N ALA A 92 2.00 -25.59 -7.84
CA ALA A 92 2.81 -24.77 -8.72
C ALA A 92 2.28 -24.83 -10.16
N VAL A 93 1.71 -23.72 -10.63
CA VAL A 93 1.32 -23.55 -12.03
C VAL A 93 2.58 -23.65 -12.90
N PRO A 94 2.69 -24.62 -13.83
CA PRO A 94 3.84 -24.71 -14.71
C PRO A 94 3.87 -23.51 -15.64
N ALA A 95 5.05 -22.87 -15.71
CA ALA A 95 5.28 -21.66 -16.49
C ALA A 95 4.95 -21.87 -17.98
N ILE A 96 3.97 -21.12 -18.48
CA ILE A 96 3.60 -20.98 -19.90
C ILE A 96 4.70 -20.22 -20.69
N ALA A 97 5.85 -19.93 -20.07
CA ALA A 97 6.96 -19.16 -20.63
C ALA A 97 7.95 -19.99 -21.47
N ARG A 98 7.46 -20.93 -22.31
CA ARG A 98 8.29 -21.65 -23.28
C ARG A 98 7.69 -21.71 -24.69
N ILE A 99 6.99 -20.64 -25.09
CA ILE A 99 6.69 -20.42 -26.51
C ILE A 99 7.88 -19.67 -27.11
N SER A 100 8.90 -20.41 -27.55
CA SER A 100 9.97 -19.86 -28.39
C SER A 100 9.46 -19.76 -29.84
N PRO A 101 9.45 -18.59 -30.49
CA PRO A 101 9.13 -18.51 -31.90
C PRO A 101 10.20 -19.24 -32.72
N SER A 102 9.74 -20.11 -33.62
CA SER A 102 10.58 -20.84 -34.57
C SER A 102 11.37 -19.86 -35.44
N GLN A 103 12.70 -19.98 -35.41
CA GLN A 103 13.55 -19.21 -36.32
C GLN A 103 13.24 -19.62 -37.76
N GLY A 104 12.78 -18.63 -38.54
CA GLY A 104 12.49 -18.77 -39.96
C GLY A 104 13.74 -19.24 -40.72
N ARG A 105 13.56 -20.34 -41.44
CA ARG A 105 14.52 -20.94 -42.36
C ARG A 105 14.80 -19.95 -43.50
N GLY A 106 15.86 -19.16 -43.37
CA GLY A 106 16.37 -18.30 -44.43
C GLY A 106 16.72 -19.13 -45.66
N ARG A 107 15.93 -18.99 -46.73
CA ARG A 107 16.21 -19.55 -48.05
C ARG A 107 17.54 -18.99 -48.56
N THR A 108 18.52 -19.88 -48.71
CA THR A 108 19.64 -19.71 -49.64
C THR A 108 19.06 -19.42 -51.02
N ARG A 109 19.39 -18.26 -51.61
CA ARG A 109 19.12 -17.98 -53.01
C ARG A 109 20.45 -17.83 -53.74
N THR A 110 20.65 -18.77 -54.65
CA THR A 110 21.80 -19.02 -55.50
C THR A 110 22.10 -17.85 -56.44
N ALA A 111 23.38 -17.75 -56.81
CA ALA A 111 23.99 -16.86 -57.77
C ALA A 111 23.34 -16.89 -59.17
N PHE A 112 23.41 -15.76 -59.88
CA PHE A 112 23.83 -15.61 -61.28
C PHE A 112 24.35 -14.19 -61.49
#